data_AF-C7NNL2-F1
#
_entry.id   AF-C7NNL2-F1
#
_cell.length_a   1.000
_cell.length_b   1.000
_cell.length_c   1.000
_cell.angle_alpha   90.00
_cell.angle_beta   90.00
_cell.angle_gamma   90.00
#
_symmetry.space_group_name_H-M   'P 1'
#
loop_
_entity.id
_entity.type
_entity.pdbx_description
1 polymer ?
#
loop_
_entity_poly.entity_id
_entity_poly.type
_entity_poly.pdbx_seq_one_letter_code
_entity_poly.pdbx_strand_id
1 'polypeptide(L)'
;MTLAARAREAARAHPFVHEGLRAGVINYSAAARLLDVGDEEAVAAALRRYAAELPERDIPDGSPRVTMHSGLGAVEHGDGGLLTVGETTYAENAGSLTGVAATGTIDARSLVRVLARLDAEDVAVEAAAVADGYLVLVVDRRDGPDVVRFVEAMI
;
A
#
# COMPACT_ATOMS: atom_id res chain seq x y z
N MET A 1 -30.52 -4.62 8.92
CA MET A 1 -29.60 -3.87 8.04
C MET A 1 -30.08 -4.00 6.59
N THR A 2 -30.09 -2.91 5.80
CA THR A 2 -30.56 -2.93 4.40
C THR A 2 -29.56 -3.59 3.46
N LEU A 3 -29.98 -4.04 2.26
CA LEU A 3 -29.07 -4.56 1.24
C LEU A 3 -27.99 -3.54 0.87
N ALA A 4 -28.37 -2.27 0.71
CA ALA A 4 -27.43 -1.21 0.40
C ALA A 4 -26.38 -1.01 1.50
N ALA A 5 -26.76 -1.10 2.77
CA ALA A 5 -25.82 -1.04 3.89
C ALA A 5 -24.84 -2.22 3.87
N ARG A 6 -25.32 -3.44 3.61
CA ARG A 6 -24.49 -4.64 3.48
C ARG A 6 -23.53 -4.56 2.29
N ALA A 7 -23.98 -4.05 1.14
CA ALA A 7 -23.12 -3.84 -0.03
C ALA A 7 -21.99 -2.84 0.26
N ARG A 8 -22.29 -1.73 0.97
CA ARG A 8 -21.28 -0.74 1.38
C ARG A 8 -20.26 -1.33 2.36
N GLU A 9 -20.72 -2.12 3.32
CA GLU A 9 -19.86 -2.81 4.28
C GLU A 9 -18.96 -3.81 3.56
N ALA A 10 -19.52 -4.65 2.70
CA ALA A 10 -18.77 -5.63 1.92
C ALA A 10 -17.74 -4.97 0.98
N ALA A 11 -18.08 -3.86 0.33
CA ALA A 11 -17.13 -3.11 -0.49
C ALA A 11 -15.95 -2.56 0.34
N ARG A 12 -16.19 -2.08 1.57
CA ARG A 12 -15.11 -1.62 2.46
C ARG A 12 -14.25 -2.75 3.00
N ALA A 13 -14.84 -3.93 3.23
CA ALA A 13 -14.10 -5.13 3.59
C ALA A 13 -13.19 -5.65 2.46
N HIS A 14 -13.38 -5.16 1.23
CA HIS A 14 -12.53 -5.45 0.07
C HIS A 14 -11.90 -4.14 -0.45
N PRO A 15 -10.77 -3.68 0.11
CA PRO A 15 -10.21 -2.37 -0.20
C PRO A 15 -10.00 -2.10 -1.70
N PHE A 16 -9.64 -3.11 -2.49
CA PHE A 16 -9.50 -2.97 -3.94
C PHE A 16 -10.83 -2.67 -4.66
N VAL A 17 -11.96 -3.21 -4.17
CA VAL A 17 -13.31 -2.87 -4.66
C VAL A 17 -13.64 -1.44 -4.26
N HIS A 18 -13.39 -1.06 -3.02
CA HIS A 18 -13.62 0.30 -2.54
C HIS A 18 -12.85 1.34 -3.37
N GLU A 19 -11.55 1.13 -3.58
CA GLU A 19 -10.71 2.02 -4.39
C GLU A 19 -11.12 1.99 -5.87
N GLY A 20 -11.53 0.84 -6.41
CA GLY A 20 -12.03 0.73 -7.78
C GLY A 20 -13.36 1.48 -7.99
N LEU A 21 -14.24 1.47 -6.99
CA LEU A 21 -15.47 2.29 -6.97
C LEU A 21 -15.12 3.77 -6.92
N ARG A 22 -14.19 4.16 -6.03
CA ARG A 22 -13.74 5.53 -5.88
C ARG A 22 -13.11 6.09 -7.15
N ALA A 23 -12.35 5.26 -7.87
CA ALA A 23 -11.73 5.61 -9.14
C ALA A 23 -12.69 5.55 -10.34
N GLY A 24 -13.91 5.02 -10.17
CA GLY A 24 -14.89 4.89 -11.25
C GLY A 24 -14.52 3.86 -12.33
N VAL A 25 -13.62 2.92 -12.04
CA VAL A 25 -13.06 1.96 -13.02
C VAL A 25 -13.64 0.56 -12.92
N ILE A 26 -14.49 0.28 -11.94
CA ILE A 26 -15.00 -1.08 -11.67
C ILE A 26 -16.32 -1.38 -12.39
N ASN A 27 -16.47 -2.62 -12.86
CA ASN A 27 -17.75 -3.14 -13.32
C ASN A 27 -18.63 -3.53 -12.10
N TYR A 28 -19.74 -2.81 -11.90
CA TYR A 28 -20.61 -3.02 -10.74
C TYR A 28 -21.22 -4.42 -10.64
N SER A 29 -21.54 -5.06 -11.76
CA SER A 29 -22.08 -6.43 -11.77
C SER A 29 -21.00 -7.44 -11.38
N ALA A 30 -19.77 -7.26 -11.88
CA ALA A 30 -18.65 -8.09 -11.48
C ALA A 30 -18.32 -7.93 -9.99
N ALA A 31 -18.34 -6.70 -9.48
CA ALA A 31 -18.18 -6.43 -8.05
C ALA A 31 -19.32 -7.06 -7.24
N ALA A 32 -20.57 -6.97 -7.69
CA ALA A 32 -21.71 -7.58 -7.02
C ALA A 32 -21.57 -9.10 -6.89
N ARG A 33 -21.13 -9.79 -7.95
CA ARG A 33 -20.83 -11.24 -7.90
C ARG A 33 -19.73 -11.59 -6.93
N LEU A 34 -18.66 -10.80 -6.91
CA LEU A 34 -17.55 -10.99 -5.98
C LEU A 34 -18.02 -10.86 -4.53
N LEU A 35 -18.82 -9.84 -4.23
CA LEU A 35 -19.24 -9.55 -2.86
C LEU A 35 -20.27 -10.55 -2.34
N ASP A 36 -21.08 -11.15 -3.22
CA ASP A 36 -22.06 -12.21 -2.91
C ASP A 36 -22.91 -11.94 -1.66
N VAL A 37 -23.42 -10.70 -1.56
CA VAL A 37 -24.27 -10.27 -0.43
C VAL A 37 -25.76 -10.22 -0.81
N GLY A 38 -26.18 -10.94 -1.84
CA GLY A 38 -27.59 -11.02 -2.25
C GLY A 38 -27.77 -10.82 -3.75
N ASP A 39 -28.96 -10.35 -4.14
CA ASP A 39 -29.30 -10.19 -5.54
C ASP A 39 -28.31 -9.28 -6.29
N GLU A 40 -27.69 -9.80 -7.34
CA GLU A 40 -26.57 -9.16 -8.05
C GLU A 40 -26.97 -7.80 -8.63
N GLU A 41 -28.16 -7.69 -9.23
CA GLU A 41 -28.62 -6.43 -9.83
C GLU A 41 -28.89 -5.37 -8.76
N ALA A 42 -29.55 -5.75 -7.67
CA ALA A 42 -29.82 -4.86 -6.56
C ALA A 42 -28.53 -4.43 -5.84
N VAL A 43 -27.55 -5.31 -5.71
CA VAL A 43 -26.21 -4.99 -5.17
C VAL A 43 -25.47 -4.06 -6.12
N ALA A 44 -25.43 -4.33 -7.42
CA ALA A 44 -24.80 -3.46 -8.41
C ALA A 44 -25.39 -2.05 -8.40
N ALA A 45 -26.72 -1.93 -8.29
CA ALA A 45 -27.40 -0.64 -8.13
C ALA A 45 -27.05 0.07 -6.81
N ALA A 46 -26.85 -0.66 -5.72
CA ALA A 46 -26.38 -0.10 -4.46
C ALA A 46 -24.92 0.39 -4.56
N LEU A 47 -24.03 -0.38 -5.19
CA LEU A 47 -22.63 -0.01 -5.39
C LEU A 47 -22.50 1.24 -6.28
N ARG A 48 -23.30 1.36 -7.34
CA ARG A 48 -23.32 2.55 -8.20
C ARG A 48 -23.69 3.81 -7.42
N ARG A 49 -24.72 3.73 -6.57
CA ARG A 49 -25.11 4.86 -5.71
C ARG A 49 -24.02 5.20 -4.70
N TYR A 50 -23.40 4.18 -4.12
CA TYR A 50 -22.31 4.39 -3.18
C TYR A 50 -21.09 5.05 -3.83
N ALA A 51 -20.70 4.60 -5.04
CA ALA A 51 -19.59 5.20 -5.78
C ALA A 51 -19.78 6.70 -6.03
N ALA A 52 -21.01 7.13 -6.34
CA ALA A 52 -21.34 8.55 -6.54
C ALA A 52 -21.24 9.40 -5.26
N GLU A 53 -21.20 8.77 -4.08
CA GLU A 53 -21.05 9.44 -2.79
C GLU A 53 -19.58 9.46 -2.31
N LEU A 54 -18.67 8.74 -2.98
CA LEU A 54 -17.28 8.65 -2.57
C LEU A 54 -16.51 9.92 -2.95
N PRO A 55 -15.61 10.42 -2.08
CA PRO A 55 -14.72 11.51 -2.45
C PRO A 55 -13.77 11.06 -3.55
N GLU A 56 -13.32 12.00 -4.37
CA GLU A 56 -12.26 11.72 -5.35
C GLU A 56 -10.99 11.20 -4.66
N ARG A 57 -10.17 10.49 -5.43
CA ARG A 57 -8.90 9.98 -4.93
C ARG A 57 -7.89 11.10 -4.86
N ASP A 58 -7.34 11.34 -3.67
CA ASP A 58 -6.15 12.17 -3.50
C ASP A 58 -5.01 11.61 -4.35
N ILE A 59 -4.55 12.41 -5.31
CA ILE A 59 -3.35 12.13 -6.10
C ILE A 59 -2.19 12.81 -5.36
N PRO A 60 -1.17 12.07 -4.90
CA PRO A 60 0.02 12.67 -4.31
C PRO A 60 0.69 13.60 -5.33
N ASP A 61 1.02 14.82 -4.90
CA ASP A 61 1.76 15.82 -5.68
C ASP A 61 3.16 16.07 -5.10
N GLY A 62 3.65 15.12 -4.29
CA GLY A 62 4.93 15.20 -3.61
C GLY A 62 6.13 15.09 -4.54
N SER A 63 7.29 15.46 -4.00
CA SER A 63 8.60 15.18 -4.59
C SER A 63 9.53 14.72 -3.47
N PRO A 64 9.34 13.48 -2.98
CA PRO A 64 10.09 12.96 -1.85
C PRO A 64 11.55 12.84 -2.22
N ARG A 65 12.41 13.01 -1.22
CA ARG A 65 13.82 12.64 -1.37
C ARG A 65 13.95 11.16 -1.05
N VAL A 66 14.30 10.36 -2.05
CA VAL A 66 14.51 8.91 -1.90
C VAL A 66 16.02 8.61 -1.81
N THR A 67 16.40 7.70 -0.92
CA THR A 67 17.78 7.27 -0.68
C THR A 67 17.84 5.76 -0.55
N MET A 68 18.91 5.16 -1.09
CA MET A 68 19.13 3.72 -1.07
C MET A 68 20.26 3.38 -0.10
N HIS A 69 20.03 2.38 0.76
CA HIS A 69 20.98 1.84 1.73
C HIS A 69 21.30 0.40 1.35
N SER A 70 22.56 0.10 1.02
CA SER A 70 22.97 -1.23 0.57
C SER A 70 23.62 -2.03 1.69
N GLY A 71 23.59 -3.36 1.58
CA GLY A 71 24.29 -4.26 2.49
C GLY A 71 23.58 -4.42 3.83
N LEU A 72 22.26 -4.25 3.85
CA LEU A 72 21.48 -4.46 5.07
C LEU A 72 21.41 -5.95 5.41
N GLY A 73 21.41 -6.24 6.71
CA GLY A 73 21.11 -7.57 7.23
C GLY A 73 20.32 -7.49 8.52
N ALA A 74 19.53 -8.52 8.79
CA ALA A 74 18.79 -8.67 10.02
C ALA A 74 19.75 -9.08 11.16
N VAL A 75 19.72 -8.31 12.25
CA VAL A 75 20.44 -8.60 13.49
C VAL A 75 19.46 -8.58 14.66
N GLU A 76 19.58 -9.54 15.58
CA GLU A 76 18.78 -9.55 16.80
C GLU A 76 19.31 -8.51 17.80
N HIS A 77 18.40 -7.77 18.43
CA HIS A 77 18.70 -6.80 19.48
C HIS A 77 19.76 -5.75 19.06
N GLY A 78 19.85 -5.46 17.76
CA GLY A 78 20.76 -4.44 17.24
C GLY A 78 20.27 -3.04 17.60
N ASP A 79 21.20 -2.14 17.89
CA ASP A 79 20.93 -0.72 18.10
C ASP A 79 21.32 0.10 16.85
N GLY A 80 20.59 1.18 16.59
CA GLY A 80 20.92 2.15 15.54
C GLY A 80 20.83 1.64 14.08
N GLY A 81 20.06 0.58 13.81
CA GLY A 81 19.79 0.15 12.43
C GLY A 81 18.81 1.09 11.70
N LEU A 82 18.67 0.89 10.38
CA LEU A 82 17.78 1.68 9.53
C LEU A 82 16.30 1.47 9.87
N LEU A 83 15.95 0.25 10.29
CA LEU A 83 14.60 -0.15 10.67
C LEU A 83 14.67 -1.22 11.75
N THR A 84 13.83 -1.13 12.78
CA THR A 84 13.63 -2.17 13.79
C THR A 84 12.16 -2.56 13.85
N VAL A 85 11.89 -3.87 13.77
CA VAL A 85 10.56 -4.46 13.92
C VAL A 85 10.63 -5.54 15.01
N GLY A 86 10.01 -5.27 16.16
CA GLY A 86 10.20 -6.12 17.34
C GLY A 86 11.67 -6.13 17.77
N GLU A 87 12.25 -7.32 17.87
CA GLU A 87 13.66 -7.53 18.25
C GLU A 87 14.61 -7.59 17.04
N THR A 88 14.08 -7.51 15.81
CA THR A 88 14.88 -7.56 14.58
C THR A 88 15.22 -6.17 14.10
N THR A 89 16.51 -5.88 14.00
CA THR A 89 17.06 -4.61 13.49
C THR A 89 17.75 -4.85 12.16
N TYR A 90 17.47 -4.02 11.15
CA TYR A 90 18.13 -4.04 9.84
C TYR A 90 19.30 -3.06 9.84
N ALA A 91 20.52 -3.59 9.98
CA ALA A 91 21.75 -2.81 10.10
C ALA A 91 22.59 -2.86 8.82
N GLU A 92 23.30 -1.78 8.53
CA GLU A 92 24.25 -1.71 7.41
C GLU A 92 25.45 -2.64 7.61
N ASN A 93 26.00 -3.13 6.49
CA ASN A 93 27.12 -4.08 6.44
C ASN A 93 26.87 -5.43 7.14
N ALA A 94 25.62 -5.77 7.41
CA ALA A 94 25.23 -7.02 8.08
C ALA A 94 24.65 -8.07 7.12
N GLY A 95 24.49 -7.75 5.83
CA GLY A 95 23.90 -8.68 4.87
C GLY A 95 23.92 -8.18 3.43
N SER A 96 22.97 -8.66 2.63
CA SER A 96 22.84 -8.33 1.21
C SER A 96 21.58 -7.56 0.84
N LEU A 97 20.69 -7.28 1.79
CA LEU A 97 19.42 -6.60 1.53
C LEU A 97 19.64 -5.13 1.17
N THR A 98 18.60 -4.52 0.61
CA THR A 98 18.58 -3.10 0.27
C THR A 98 17.45 -2.40 1.04
N GLY A 99 17.81 -1.30 1.70
CA GLY A 99 16.88 -0.35 2.28
C GLY A 99 16.56 0.76 1.27
N VAL A 100 15.28 1.09 1.10
CA VAL A 100 14.84 2.28 0.37
C VAL A 100 14.13 3.18 1.35
N ALA A 101 14.72 4.36 1.59
CA ALA A 101 14.21 5.37 2.50
C ALA A 101 13.69 6.58 1.74
N ALA A 102 12.59 7.18 2.20
CA ALA A 102 12.04 8.40 1.64
C ALA A 102 11.68 9.39 2.73
N THR A 103 11.95 10.67 2.49
CA THR A 103 11.54 11.80 3.36
C THR A 103 10.67 12.78 2.60
N GLY A 104 9.64 13.32 3.24
CA GLY A 104 8.81 14.39 2.68
C GLY A 104 7.43 14.45 3.35
N THR A 105 6.43 14.88 2.59
CA THR A 105 5.02 14.82 3.01
C THR A 105 4.52 13.37 2.90
N ILE A 106 4.96 12.52 3.83
CA ILE A 106 4.72 11.08 3.82
C ILE A 106 3.87 10.69 5.03
N ASP A 107 2.80 9.95 4.78
CA ASP A 107 1.88 9.45 5.80
C ASP A 107 1.63 7.93 5.65
N ALA A 108 0.75 7.37 6.49
CA ALA A 108 0.38 5.96 6.40
C ALA A 108 -0.22 5.57 5.04
N ARG A 109 -0.90 6.50 4.34
CA ARG A 109 -1.48 6.24 3.01
C ARG A 109 -0.39 6.13 1.95
N SER A 110 0.71 6.87 2.10
CA SER A 110 1.91 6.72 1.28
C SER A 110 2.45 5.30 1.33
N LEU A 111 2.57 4.71 2.54
CA LEU A 111 3.02 3.33 2.68
C LEU A 111 2.06 2.34 2.00
N VAL A 112 0.75 2.51 2.16
CA VAL A 112 -0.26 1.66 1.50
C VAL A 112 -0.12 1.70 -0.03
N ARG A 113 0.06 2.88 -0.63
CA ARG A 113 0.22 3.03 -2.09
C ARG A 113 1.46 2.31 -2.59
N VAL A 114 2.58 2.50 -1.89
CA VAL A 114 3.85 1.86 -2.23
C VAL A 114 3.73 0.34 -2.09
N LEU A 115 3.23 -0.19 -0.97
CA LEU A 115 3.10 -1.63 -0.78
C LEU A 115 2.16 -2.28 -1.81
N ALA A 116 1.05 -1.62 -2.15
CA ALA A 116 0.16 -2.10 -3.21
C ALA A 116 0.85 -2.12 -4.58
N ARG A 117 1.72 -1.15 -4.86
CA ARG A 117 2.51 -1.12 -6.10
C ARG A 117 3.55 -2.25 -6.13
N LEU A 118 4.19 -2.55 -5.00
CA LEU A 118 5.19 -3.61 -4.88
C LEU A 118 4.57 -5.00 -5.00
N ASP A 119 3.41 -5.22 -4.37
CA ASP A 119 2.63 -6.45 -4.51
C ASP A 119 2.25 -6.71 -5.98
N ALA A 120 1.81 -5.66 -6.69
CA ALA A 120 1.48 -5.75 -8.12
C ALA A 120 2.68 -6.07 -9.03
N GLU A 121 3.91 -5.88 -8.55
CA GLU A 121 5.16 -6.16 -9.27
C GLU A 121 5.89 -7.40 -8.72
N ASP A 122 5.25 -8.17 -7.83
CA ASP A 122 5.81 -9.37 -7.19
C ASP A 122 7.15 -9.10 -6.46
N VAL A 123 7.26 -7.92 -5.86
CA VAL A 123 8.42 -7.52 -5.05
C VAL A 123 8.16 -7.90 -3.59
N ALA A 124 8.95 -8.84 -3.08
CA ALA A 124 8.90 -9.25 -1.69
C ALA A 124 9.47 -8.13 -0.78
N VAL A 125 8.66 -7.69 0.17
CA VAL A 125 9.06 -6.71 1.19
C VAL A 125 9.40 -7.45 2.48
N GLU A 126 10.67 -7.36 2.89
CA GLU A 126 11.18 -7.98 4.11
C GLU A 126 10.67 -7.24 5.35
N ALA A 127 10.73 -5.90 5.31
CA ALA A 127 10.20 -5.05 6.36
C ALA A 127 9.85 -3.67 5.82
N ALA A 128 8.90 -2.98 6.45
CA ALA A 128 8.52 -1.63 6.07
C ALA A 128 8.02 -0.82 7.27
N ALA A 129 8.23 0.48 7.24
CA ALA A 129 7.67 1.39 8.22
C ALA A 129 7.43 2.79 7.65
N VAL A 130 6.56 3.53 8.34
CA VAL A 130 6.37 4.96 8.13
C VAL A 130 6.20 5.64 9.48
N ALA A 131 6.90 6.76 9.68
CA ALA A 131 6.79 7.59 10.86
C ALA A 131 7.30 9.00 10.55
N ASP A 132 6.62 10.04 11.04
CA ASP A 132 7.11 11.43 11.02
C ASP A 132 7.65 11.93 9.66
N GLY A 133 6.92 11.69 8.56
CA GLY A 133 7.35 12.08 7.22
C GLY A 133 8.48 11.23 6.62
N TYR A 134 8.82 10.11 7.26
CA TYR A 134 9.81 9.14 6.84
C TYR A 134 9.15 7.81 6.47
N LEU A 135 9.53 7.21 5.35
CA LEU A 135 9.16 5.85 4.95
C LEU A 135 10.42 5.04 4.71
N VAL A 136 10.43 3.79 5.13
CA VAL A 136 11.51 2.84 4.86
C VAL A 136 10.93 1.51 4.40
N LEU A 137 11.58 0.90 3.42
CA LEU A 137 11.33 -0.44 2.91
C LEU A 137 12.65 -1.20 2.95
N VAL A 138 12.61 -2.48 3.29
CA VAL A 138 13.73 -3.42 3.14
C VAL A 138 13.30 -4.49 2.15
N VAL A 139 14.12 -4.71 1.13
CA VAL A 139 13.84 -5.62 0.00
C VAL A 139 15.09 -6.41 -0.38
N ASP A 140 14.95 -7.40 -1.26
CA ASP A 140 16.10 -8.05 -1.86
C ASP A 140 16.94 -7.05 -2.68
N ARG A 141 18.25 -7.30 -2.75
CA ARG A 141 19.21 -6.47 -3.46
C ARG A 141 18.80 -6.17 -4.90
N ARG A 142 18.25 -7.16 -5.59
CA ARG A 142 17.92 -7.06 -7.01
C ARG A 142 16.74 -6.11 -7.27
N ASP A 143 15.86 -5.96 -6.29
CA ASP A 143 14.63 -5.16 -6.42
C ASP A 143 14.87 -3.69 -6.04
N GLY A 144 15.97 -3.38 -5.33
CA GLY A 144 16.30 -2.04 -4.85
C GLY A 144 16.17 -0.91 -5.88
N PRO A 145 16.79 -1.00 -7.08
CA PRO A 145 16.68 0.03 -8.10
C PRO A 145 15.24 0.28 -8.58
N ASP A 146 14.42 -0.76 -8.65
CA ASP A 146 13.04 -0.68 -9.14
C ASP A 146 12.13 -0.10 -8.05
N VAL A 147 12.34 -0.50 -6.80
CA VAL A 147 11.64 0.04 -5.63
C VAL A 147 11.88 1.54 -5.49
N VAL A 148 13.09 2.05 -5.71
CA VAL A 148 13.34 3.51 -5.73
C VAL A 148 12.42 4.21 -6.74
N ARG A 149 12.38 3.72 -7.99
CA ARG A 149 11.53 4.32 -9.03
C ARG A 149 10.04 4.24 -8.69
N PHE A 150 9.61 3.15 -8.07
CA PHE A 150 8.23 2.98 -7.66
C PHE A 150 7.86 3.91 -6.51
N VAL A 151 8.74 4.09 -5.53
CA VAL A 151 8.55 5.05 -4.44
C VAL A 151 8.44 6.46 -5.02
N GLU A 152 9.38 6.90 -5.84
CA GLU A 152 9.33 8.24 -6.49
C GLU A 152 8.06 8.50 -7.30
N ALA A 153 7.45 7.46 -7.88
CA ALA A 153 6.23 7.59 -8.66
C ALA A 153 4.94 7.64 -7.80
N MET A 154 4.97 7.12 -6.58
CA MET A 154 3.77 6.87 -5.76
C MET A 154 3.54 7.89 -4.64
N ILE A 155 4.54 8.70 -4.30
CA ILE A 155 4.53 9.60 -3.14
C ILE A 155 5.13 10.96 -3.46
#